data_AF-A0A2M7BWK6-F1
#
_entry.id   AF-A0A2M7BWK6-F1
#
_cell.length_a   1.000
_cell.length_b   1.000
_cell.length_c   1.000
_cell.angle_alpha   90.00
_cell.angle_beta   90.00
_cell.angle_gamma   90.00
#
_symmetry.space_group_name_H-M   'P 1'
#
loop_
_entity.id
_entity.type
_entity.pdbx_description
1 polymer ?
#
loop_
_entity_poly.entity_id
_entity_poly.type
_entity_poly.pdbx_seq_one_letter_code
_entity_poly.pdbx_strand_id
1 'polypeptide(L)' 'MDTKTKLDSKNIKCGYRTYFFDTYEAKNKSKYVVITESRFVKEGEPYKRSSIILFKEDLEKFKDELSKITLD' A
#
# COMPACT_ATOMS: atom_id res chain seq x y z
N MET A 1 -10.54 18.95 2.89
CA MET A 1 -10.38 17.53 3.27
C MET A 1 -11.13 16.69 2.25
N ASP A 2 -10.48 16.36 1.14
CA ASP A 2 -11.12 15.63 0.06
C ASP A 2 -11.52 14.22 0.52
N THR A 3 -12.82 14.02 0.57
CA THR A 3 -13.52 12.77 0.90
C THR A 3 -13.15 11.69 -0.12
N LYS A 4 -12.03 11.02 0.11
CA LYS A 4 -11.71 9.72 -0.49
C LYS A 4 -12.40 8.63 0.31
N THR A 5 -13.15 7.76 -0.34
CA THR A 5 -13.80 6.62 0.32
C THR A 5 -12.86 5.43 0.30
N LYS A 6 -12.55 4.86 1.47
CA LYS A 6 -11.81 3.60 1.56
C LYS A 6 -12.77 2.45 1.22
N LEU A 7 -12.43 1.66 0.21
CA LEU A 7 -13.26 0.55 -0.27
C LEU A 7 -12.85 -0.80 0.34
N ASP A 8 -11.54 -1.05 0.44
CA ASP A 8 -11.00 -2.32 0.94
C ASP A 8 -9.65 -2.09 1.64
N SER A 9 -9.27 -3.01 2.52
CA SER A 9 -8.00 -3.01 3.23
C SER A 9 -7.50 -4.44 3.41
N LYS A 10 -6.29 -4.71 2.91
CA LYS A 10 -5.58 -5.96 3.18
C LYS A 10 -4.24 -5.64 3.81
N ASN A 11 -3.71 -6.57 4.60
CA ASN A 11 -2.38 -6.41 5.16
C ASN A 11 -1.64 -7.75 5.27
N ILE A 12 -0.31 -7.65 5.28
CA ILE A 12 0.59 -8.79 5.45
C ILE A 12 1.64 -8.39 6.47
N LYS A 13 1.80 -9.21 7.52
CA LYS A 13 2.85 -9.03 8.53
C LYS A 13 4.09 -9.85 8.13
N CYS A 14 5.23 -9.17 8.07
CA CYS A 14 6.54 -9.73 7.70
C CYS A 14 7.58 -9.32 8.76
N GLY A 15 7.67 -10.08 9.84
CA GLY A 15 8.57 -9.77 10.96
C GLY A 15 8.27 -8.40 11.60
N TYR A 16 9.24 -7.49 11.55
CA TYR A 16 9.14 -6.12 12.06
C TYR A 16 8.42 -5.14 11.12
N ARG A 17 7.89 -5.62 10.00
CA ARG A 17 7.18 -4.81 9.00
C ARG A 17 5.76 -5.33 8.83
N THR A 18 4.82 -4.41 8.58
CA THR A 18 3.49 -4.74 8.08
C THR A 18 3.25 -3.93 6.82
N TYR A 19 2.87 -4.61 5.74
CA TYR A 19 2.47 -3.97 4.49
C TYR A 19 0.95 -3.88 4.45
N PHE A 20 0.42 -2.68 4.23
CA PHE A 20 -1.01 -2.41 4.07
C PHE A 20 -1.29 -2.10 2.60
N PHE A 21 -2.35 -2.69 2.06
CA PHE A 21 -2.83 -2.49 0.69
C PHE A 21 -4.26 -1.96 0.79
N ASP A 22 -4.39 -0.64 0.72
CA ASP A 22 -5.68 0.05 0.89
C ASP A 22 -6.21 0.51 -0.46
N THR A 23 -7.43 0.10 -0.81
CA THR A 23 -8.11 0.56 -2.04
C THR A 23 -9.00 1.74 -1.72
N TYR A 24 -8.89 2.81 -2.50
CA TYR A 24 -9.71 4.01 -2.37
C TYR A 24 -10.45 4.34 -3.67
N GLU A 25 -11.58 5.02 -3.54
CA GLU A 25 -12.30 5.68 -4.63
C GLU A 25 -12.19 7.20 -4.47
N ALA A 26 -11.73 7.88 -5.52
CA ALA A 26 -11.72 9.32 -5.62
C ALA A 26 -13.12 9.86 -5.98
N LYS A 27 -13.32 11.17 -5.86
CA LYS A 27 -14.59 11.82 -6.16
C LYS A 27 -15.07 11.59 -7.61
N ASN A 28 -14.13 11.51 -8.56
CA ASN A 28 -14.39 11.23 -9.97
C ASN A 28 -14.60 9.73 -10.26
N LYS A 29 -14.83 8.89 -9.24
CA LYS A 29 -14.99 7.44 -9.34
C LYS A 29 -13.75 6.66 -9.80
N SER A 30 -12.60 7.33 -9.97
CA SER A 30 -11.36 6.61 -10.22
C SER A 30 -10.91 5.88 -8.96
N LYS A 31 -10.34 4.69 -9.14
CA LYS A 31 -9.82 3.87 -8.04
C LYS A 31 -8.30 3.87 -8.06
N TYR A 32 -7.72 3.85 -6.87
CA TYR A 32 -6.28 3.76 -6.67
C TYR A 32 -5.98 2.93 -5.41
N VAL A 33 -4.76 2.42 -5.35
CA VAL A 33 -4.26 1.65 -4.20
C VAL A 33 -3.19 2.48 -3.50
N VAL A 34 -3.23 2.51 -2.17
CA VAL A 34 -2.14 3.00 -1.34
C VAL A 34 -1.47 1.80 -0.69
N ILE A 35 -0.19 1.58 -1.02
CA ILE A 35 0.63 0.56 -0.39
C ILE A 35 1.47 1.24 0.68
N THR A 36 1.37 0.77 1.92
CA THR A 36 2.10 1.35 3.06
C THR A 36 2.94 0.30 3.76
N GLU A 37 4.25 0.52 3.84
CA GLU A 37 5.10 -0.17 4.81
C GLU A 37 4.97 0.52 6.16
N SER A 38 4.66 -0.24 7.21
CA SER A 38 4.80 0.18 8.61
C SER A 38 5.88 -0.65 9.26
N ARG A 39 6.97 -0.01 9.71
CA ARG A 39 8.14 -0.68 10.28
C ARG A 39 8.29 -0.34 11.77
N PHE A 40 8.46 -1.37 12.60
CA PHE A 40 8.86 -1.22 13.98
C PHE A 40 10.29 -0.68 14.04
N VAL A 41 10.52 0.35 14.87
CA VAL A 41 11.85 0.95 15.02
C VAL A 41 12.52 0.42 16.28
N LYS A 42 11.96 0.77 17.44
CA LYS A 42 12.36 0.28 18.76
C LYS A 42 11.24 0.54 19.77
N GLU A 43 11.35 -0.05 20.94
CA GLU A 43 10.39 0.16 22.02
C GLU A 43 10.33 1.63 22.44
N GLY A 44 9.12 2.14 22.65
CA GLY A 44 8.88 3.56 22.96
C GLY A 44 8.92 4.50 21.76
N GLU A 45 9.33 4.04 20.56
CA GLU A 45 9.25 4.85 19.34
C GLU A 45 8.02 4.50 18.48
N PRO A 46 7.43 5.51 17.80
CA PRO A 46 6.35 5.24 16.86
C PRO A 46 6.86 4.44 15.66
N TYR A 47 5.97 3.64 15.08
CA TYR A 47 6.24 2.94 13.82
C TYR A 47 6.54 3.95 12.70
N LYS A 48 7.59 3.70 11.92
CA LYS A 48 7.87 4.48 10.71
C LYS A 48 7.00 3.97 9.57
N ARG A 49 6.31 4.88 8.90
CA ARG A 49 5.44 4.56 7.75
C ARG A 49 5.98 5.19 6.48
N SER A 50 6.01 4.41 5.41
CA SER A 50 6.32 4.86 4.05
C SER A 50 5.19 4.39 3.14
N SER A 51 4.67 5.29 2.30
CA SER A 51 3.52 5.01 1.44
C SER A 51 3.81 5.38 0.00
N ILE A 52 3.33 4.53 -0.91
CA ILE A 52 3.23 4.83 -2.34
C ILE A 52 1.77 4.76 -2.77
N ILE A 53 1.42 5.54 -3.78
CA ILE A 53 0.08 5.55 -4.38
C ILE A 53 0.22 5.04 -5.81
N LEU A 54 -0.59 4.06 -6.18
CA LEU A 54 -0.66 3.51 -7.53
C LEU A 54 -2.06 3.74 -8.08
N PHE A 55 -2.14 4.51 -9.17
CA PHE A 55 -3.38 4.60 -9.95
C PHE A 55 -3.59 3.33 -10.76
N LYS A 56 -4.82 3.13 -11.25
CA LYS A 56 -5.22 1.91 -11.96
C LYS A 56 -4.26 1.52 -13.10
N GLU A 57 -3.77 2.50 -13.88
CA GLU A 57 -2.88 2.27 -15.02
C GLU A 57 -1.48 1.77 -14.60
N ASP A 58 -0.95 2.30 -13.50
CA ASP A 58 0.36 1.92 -12.97
C ASP A 58 0.30 0.61 -12.19
N LEU A 59 -0.84 0.33 -11.55
CA LEU A 59 -1.03 -0.87 -10.74
C LEU A 59 -0.85 -2.16 -11.55
N GLU A 60 -1.35 -2.20 -12.78
CA GLU A 60 -1.24 -3.40 -13.62
C GLU A 60 0.21 -3.65 -14.04
N LYS A 61 0.94 -2.60 -14.45
CA LYS A 61 2.38 -2.70 -14.74
C LYS A 61 3.19 -3.11 -13.51
N PHE A 62 2.85 -2.54 -12.35
CA PHE A 62 3.50 -2.85 -11.09
C PHE A 62 3.31 -4.32 -10.71
N LYS A 63 2.11 -4.87 -10.85
CA LYS A 63 1.84 -6.30 -10.58
C LYS A 63 2.62 -7.21 -11.52
N ASP A 64 2.63 -6.89 -12.81
CA ASP A 64 3.34 -7.68 -13.83
C ASP A 64 4.84 -7.76 -13.50
N GLU A 65 5.50 -6.62 -13.30
CA GLU A 65 6.91 -6.59 -12.92
C GLU A 65 7.16 -7.26 -11.56
N LEU A 66 6.31 -7.02 -10.55
CA LEU A 66 6.45 -7.66 -9.24
C LEU A 66 6.36 -9.19 -9.34
N SER A 67 5.51 -9.72 -10.23
CA SER A 67 5.33 -11.18 -10.41
C SER A 67 6.53 -11.88 -11.04
N LYS A 68 7.39 -11.13 -11.75
CA LYS A 68 8.61 -11.63 -12.40
C LYS A 68 9.82 -11.62 -11.47
N ILE A 69 9.74 -10.95 -10.32
CA ILE A 69 10.85 -10.87 -9.37
C ILE A 69 11.01 -12.24 -8.68
N THR A 70 12.20 -12.81 -8.80
CA THR A 70 12.62 -14.03 -8.09
C THR A 70 13.89 -13.70 -7.30
N LEU A 71 14.03 -14.26 -6.09
CA LEU A 71 15.16 -14.04 -5.18
C LEU A 71 16.02 -15.30 -4.99
N ASP A 72 15.83 -16.28 -5.87
CA ASP A 72 16.55 -17.56 -5.93
C ASP A 72 17.79 -17.47 -6.83
#